data_AF-A0A7S0X1K0-F1
#
_entry.id   AF-A0A7S0X1K0-F1
#
_cell.length_a   1.000
_cell.length_b   1.000
_cell.length_c   1.000
_cell.angle_alpha   90.00
_cell.angle_beta   90.00
_cell.angle_gamma   90.00
#
_symmetry.space_group_name_H-M   'P 1'
#
loop_
_entity.id
_entity.type
_entity.pdbx_description
1 polymer ?
#
loop_
_entity_poly.entity_id
_entity_poly.type
_entity_poly.pdbx_seq_one_letter_code
_entity_poly.pdbx_strand_id
1 'polypeptide(L)'
;VYVYKSKQCPKLLRIHLDDLTTRCYVIKGAEDVRMDARVQQLFGAMNGVAAHTPGAAHRGLRVQTYDVVPLSPSLGMLQYIGGGAIPLADALVPRYISAQQYQAALDKYNLEYMGGSSREYYASNHEKTAAEDVERWMRKCTAVEP
;
A
#
# COMPACT_ATOMS: atom_id res chain seq x y z
N VAL A 1 1.94 8.94 -21.04
CA VAL A 1 2.04 8.96 -19.56
C VAL A 1 0.82 8.25 -19.00
N TYR A 2 1.00 7.22 -18.19
CA TYR A 2 -0.13 6.52 -17.54
C TYR A 2 -0.39 7.16 -16.16
N VAL A 3 -1.66 7.32 -15.78
CA VAL A 3 -2.07 8.01 -14.55
C VAL A 3 -3.02 7.10 -13.78
N TYR A 4 -2.73 6.85 -12.50
CA TYR A 4 -3.58 6.05 -11.64
C TYR A 4 -4.78 6.88 -11.16
N LYS A 5 -5.96 6.26 -11.11
CA LYS A 5 -7.17 6.87 -10.54
C LYS A 5 -7.15 6.72 -9.02
N SER A 6 -6.51 7.65 -8.32
CA SER A 6 -6.51 7.74 -6.85
C SER A 6 -6.46 9.19 -6.41
N LYS A 7 -6.55 9.45 -5.10
CA LYS A 7 -6.63 10.82 -4.51
C LYS A 7 -5.58 11.79 -5.06
N GLN A 8 -4.36 11.34 -5.29
CA GLN A 8 -3.25 12.18 -5.73
C GLN A 8 -2.88 12.00 -7.22
N CYS A 9 -3.65 11.22 -7.98
CA CYS A 9 -3.42 10.94 -9.40
C CYS A 9 -1.94 10.68 -9.76
N PRO A 10 -1.28 9.71 -9.10
CA PRO A 10 0.14 9.46 -9.32
C PRO A 10 0.39 8.98 -10.75
N LYS A 11 1.57 9.28 -11.28
CA LYS A 11 1.92 9.07 -12.70
C LYS A 11 2.95 7.96 -12.83
N LEU A 12 2.76 7.03 -13.77
CA LEU A 12 3.76 6.03 -14.10
C LEU A 12 4.76 6.62 -15.12
N LEU A 13 6.01 6.74 -14.71
CA LEU A 13 7.16 7.10 -15.53
C LEU A 13 7.92 5.83 -15.93
N ARG A 14 8.33 5.77 -17.20
CA ARG A 14 9.16 4.70 -17.74
C ARG A 14 10.47 5.30 -18.21
N ILE A 15 11.58 4.76 -17.70
CA ILE A 15 12.93 5.24 -17.96
C ILE A 15 13.66 4.13 -18.71
N HIS A 16 14.16 4.46 -19.91
CA HIS A 16 15.02 3.59 -20.70
C HIS A 16 16.46 3.91 -20.36
N LEU A 17 17.21 2.89 -19.96
CA LEU A 17 18.61 3.00 -19.57
C LEU A 17 19.52 2.65 -20.75
N ASP A 18 20.79 3.02 -20.63
CA ASP A 18 21.85 2.76 -21.61
C ASP A 18 22.16 1.26 -21.77
N ASP A 19 21.90 0.47 -20.74
CA ASP A 19 21.98 -1.00 -20.76
C ASP A 19 20.79 -1.68 -21.47
N LEU A 20 19.95 -0.91 -22.17
CA LEU A 20 18.72 -1.33 -22.84
C LEU A 20 17.64 -1.88 -21.90
N THR A 21 17.83 -1.77 -20.58
CA THR A 21 16.79 -2.12 -19.63
C THR A 21 15.81 -0.96 -19.44
N THR A 22 14.63 -1.30 -18.96
CA THR A 22 13.58 -0.32 -18.69
C THR A 22 13.19 -0.40 -17.23
N ARG A 23 13.28 0.73 -16.52
CA ARG A 23 12.82 0.86 -15.13
C ARG A 23 11.59 1.73 -15.07
N CYS A 24 10.62 1.31 -14.28
CA CYS A 24 9.37 2.04 -14.09
C CYS A 24 9.34 2.65 -12.69
N TYR A 25 8.81 3.86 -12.59
CA TYR A 25 8.66 4.59 -11.34
C TYR A 25 7.26 5.21 -11.24
N VAL A 26 6.67 5.18 -10.05
CA VAL A 26 5.43 5.90 -9.73
C VAL A 26 5.82 7.25 -9.13
N ILE A 27 5.42 8.31 -9.81
CA ILE A 27 5.60 9.69 -9.36
C ILE A 27 4.45 10.05 -8.43
N LYS A 28 4.80 10.39 -7.18
CA LYS A 28 3.88 10.89 -6.17
C LYS A 28 4.14 12.37 -5.92
N GLY A 29 3.08 13.17 -6.03
CA GLY A 29 3.11 14.61 -5.77
C GLY A 29 2.21 14.99 -4.60
N ALA A 30 2.51 16.13 -3.97
CA ALA A 30 1.86 16.60 -2.75
C ALA A 30 1.98 15.63 -1.56
N GLU A 31 3.04 14.81 -1.54
CA GLU A 31 3.37 13.89 -0.45
C GLU A 31 4.88 13.95 -0.18
N ASP A 32 5.25 13.90 1.10
CA ASP A 32 6.64 13.81 1.52
C ASP A 32 7.06 12.34 1.66
N VAL A 33 7.74 11.83 0.64
CA VAL A 33 8.19 10.42 0.59
C VAL A 33 9.49 10.17 1.38
N ARG A 34 10.03 11.16 2.10
CA ARG A 34 11.29 10.98 2.86
C ARG A 34 11.14 9.95 3.98
N MET A 35 9.94 9.83 4.55
CA MET A 35 9.67 8.80 5.55
C MET A 35 9.75 7.39 4.94
N ASP A 36 9.12 7.20 3.78
CA ASP A 36 9.17 5.93 3.05
C ASP A 36 10.61 5.56 2.68
N ALA A 37 11.39 6.53 2.21
CA ALA A 37 12.81 6.33 1.88
C ALA A 37 13.63 5.83 3.07
N ARG A 38 13.43 6.43 4.26
CA ARG A 38 14.11 5.99 5.49
C ARG A 38 13.71 4.57 5.90
N VAL A 39 12.44 4.21 5.74
CA VAL A 39 11.94 2.85 6.04
C VAL A 39 12.55 1.84 5.07
N GLN A 40 12.61 2.13 3.76
CA GLN A 40 13.27 1.24 2.79
C GLN A 40 14.76 1.06 3.09
N GLN A 41 15.45 2.13 3.49
CA GLN A 41 16.85 2.06 3.92
C GLN A 41 17.03 1.16 5.15
N LEU A 42 16.14 1.29 6.15
CA LEU A 42 16.15 0.43 7.34
C LEU A 42 15.97 -1.04 6.96
N PHE A 43 15.03 -1.37 6.07
CA PHE A 43 14.87 -2.73 5.58
C PHE A 43 16.13 -3.24 4.87
N GLY A 44 16.83 -2.39 4.13
CA GLY A 44 18.15 -2.71 3.56
C GLY A 44 19.17 -3.09 4.64
N ALA A 45 19.28 -2.31 5.71
CA ALA A 45 20.17 -2.60 6.83
C ALA A 45 19.77 -3.92 7.54
N MET A 46 18.48 -4.14 7.78
CA MET A 46 17.96 -5.37 8.38
C MET A 46 18.26 -6.61 7.52
N ASN A 47 18.13 -6.50 6.20
CA ASN A 47 18.51 -7.57 5.28
C ASN A 47 20.01 -7.89 5.38
N GLY A 48 20.85 -6.87 5.56
CA GLY A 48 22.27 -7.04 5.86
C GLY A 48 22.49 -7.88 7.12
N VAL A 49 21.83 -7.55 8.23
CA VAL A 49 21.93 -8.33 9.49
C VAL A 49 21.41 -9.76 9.31
N ALA A 50 20.29 -9.94 8.62
CA ALA A 50 19.70 -11.26 8.37
C ALA A 50 20.64 -12.16 7.56
N ALA A 51 21.34 -11.61 6.57
CA ALA A 51 22.31 -12.33 5.76
C ALA A 51 23.54 -12.82 6.54
N HIS A 52 23.90 -12.15 7.64
CA HIS A 52 25.02 -12.54 8.51
C HIS A 52 24.57 -13.43 9.68
N THR A 53 23.27 -13.67 9.85
CA THR A 53 22.72 -14.52 10.91
C THR A 53 22.50 -15.93 10.36
N PRO A 54 23.22 -16.98 10.85
CA PRO A 54 23.21 -18.30 10.21
C PRO A 54 21.82 -18.89 9.96
N GLY A 55 20.91 -18.78 10.93
CA GLY A 55 19.55 -19.31 10.79
C GLY A 55 18.69 -18.58 9.77
N ALA A 56 18.83 -17.26 9.65
CA ALA A 56 18.09 -16.46 8.67
C ALA A 56 18.70 -16.59 7.27
N ALA A 57 20.04 -16.58 7.18
CA ALA A 57 20.78 -16.76 5.94
C ALA A 57 20.52 -18.14 5.32
N HIS A 58 20.54 -19.22 6.10
CA HIS A 58 20.26 -20.57 5.60
C HIS A 58 18.85 -20.69 5.01
N ARG A 59 17.89 -19.91 5.53
CA ARG A 59 16.50 -19.86 5.05
C ARG A 59 16.28 -18.82 3.94
N GLY A 60 17.31 -18.04 3.58
CA GLY A 60 17.19 -16.95 2.62
C GLY A 60 16.21 -15.84 3.03
N LEU A 61 16.02 -15.63 4.34
CA LEU A 61 15.07 -14.63 4.83
C LEU A 61 15.53 -13.22 4.45
N ARG A 62 14.68 -12.52 3.69
CA ARG A 62 14.88 -11.13 3.31
C ARG A 62 13.55 -10.44 3.09
N VAL A 63 13.50 -9.15 3.36
CA VAL A 63 12.41 -8.26 2.94
C VAL A 63 12.72 -7.75 1.54
N GLN A 64 11.78 -7.87 0.60
CA GLN A 64 11.95 -7.26 -0.71
C GLN A 64 11.86 -5.73 -0.58
N THR A 65 12.91 -5.02 -0.98
CA THR A 65 12.97 -3.55 -0.98
C THR A 65 12.76 -3.00 -2.39
N TYR A 66 12.46 -1.71 -2.46
CA TYR A 66 12.32 -0.96 -3.71
C TYR A 66 12.85 0.46 -3.55
N ASP A 67 13.25 1.09 -4.66
CA ASP A 67 13.83 2.43 -4.60
C ASP A 67 12.77 3.49 -4.25
N VAL A 68 13.13 4.42 -3.37
CA VAL A 68 12.37 5.65 -3.12
C VAL A 68 13.34 6.82 -3.28
N VAL A 69 13.05 7.70 -4.23
CA VAL A 69 13.88 8.86 -4.54
C VAL A 69 13.07 10.14 -4.25
N PRO A 70 13.31 10.79 -3.10
CA PRO A 70 12.77 12.12 -2.84
C PRO A 70 13.38 13.12 -3.82
N LEU A 71 12.53 13.90 -4.49
CA LEU A 71 12.96 14.96 -5.43
C LEU A 71 12.82 16.34 -4.82
N SER A 72 11.78 16.55 -4.02
CA SER A 72 11.53 17.75 -3.23
C SER A 72 10.74 17.39 -1.97
N PRO A 73 10.48 18.32 -1.05
CA PRO A 73 9.64 18.07 0.14
C PRO A 73 8.21 17.59 -0.18
N SER A 74 7.73 17.73 -1.41
CA SER A 74 6.37 17.39 -1.84
C SER A 74 6.32 16.57 -3.13
N LEU A 75 7.46 16.12 -3.64
CA LEU A 75 7.55 15.35 -4.87
C LEU A 75 8.58 14.23 -4.70
N GLY A 76 8.21 13.02 -5.09
CA GLY A 76 9.14 11.91 -5.12
C GLY A 76 8.72 10.83 -6.10
N MET A 77 9.62 9.87 -6.30
CA MET A 77 9.37 8.72 -7.15
C MET A 77 9.67 7.41 -6.41
N LEU A 78 8.78 6.44 -6.56
CA LEU A 78 8.89 5.11 -5.98
C LEU A 78 9.05 4.11 -7.12
N GLN A 79 9.98 3.18 -7.02
CA GLN A 79 10.16 2.14 -8.03
C GLN A 79 8.88 1.31 -8.16
N TYR A 80 8.41 1.18 -9.40
CA TYR A 80 7.34 0.25 -9.72
C TYR A 80 7.93 -1.15 -9.83
N ILE A 81 7.48 -2.06 -8.95
CA ILE A 81 7.90 -3.45 -8.99
C ILE A 81 7.25 -4.11 -10.21
N GLY A 82 8.06 -4.38 -11.23
CA GLY A 82 7.65 -5.11 -12.42
C GLY A 82 7.57 -6.63 -12.18
N GLY A 83 7.27 -7.39 -13.24
CA GLY A 83 7.32 -8.86 -13.19
C GLY A 83 6.03 -9.54 -12.70
N GLY A 84 4.88 -8.93 -12.91
CA GLY A 84 3.57 -9.54 -12.58
C GLY A 84 3.11 -9.34 -11.13
N ALA A 85 3.79 -8.49 -10.36
CA ALA A 85 3.29 -8.05 -9.07
C ALA A 85 1.93 -7.36 -9.25
N ILE A 86 0.94 -7.81 -8.49
CA ILE A 86 -0.39 -7.21 -8.42
C ILE A 86 -0.71 -6.90 -6.95
N PRO A 87 -1.47 -5.83 -6.66
CA PRO A 87 -1.99 -5.59 -5.33
C PRO A 87 -2.72 -6.83 -4.81
N LEU A 88 -2.50 -7.18 -3.54
CA LEU A 88 -3.11 -8.36 -2.93
C LEU A 88 -4.64 -8.31 -3.00
N ALA A 89 -5.21 -7.11 -2.87
CA ALA A 89 -6.64 -6.89 -3.02
C ALA A 89 -7.12 -7.32 -4.42
N ASP A 90 -6.45 -6.89 -5.49
CA ASP A 90 -6.81 -7.25 -6.86
C ASP A 90 -6.73 -8.76 -7.11
N ALA A 91 -5.81 -9.45 -6.41
CA ALA A 91 -5.65 -10.90 -6.51
C ALA A 91 -6.73 -11.69 -5.77
N LEU A 92 -7.14 -11.21 -4.58
CA LEU A 92 -8.02 -11.94 -3.68
C LEU A 92 -9.49 -11.53 -3.83
N VAL A 93 -9.78 -10.24 -3.85
CA VAL A 93 -11.15 -9.70 -3.79
C VAL A 93 -12.10 -10.36 -4.80
N PRO A 94 -11.74 -10.48 -6.09
CA PRO A 94 -12.63 -11.10 -7.08
C PRO A 94 -12.94 -12.58 -6.82
N ARG A 95 -12.15 -13.28 -5.99
CA ARG A 95 -12.36 -14.69 -5.64
C ARG A 95 -13.43 -14.89 -4.58
N TYR A 96 -13.60 -13.92 -3.68
CA TYR A 96 -14.46 -14.06 -2.50
C TYR A 96 -15.70 -13.16 -2.55
N ILE A 97 -15.66 -12.04 -3.27
CA ILE A 97 -16.79 -11.11 -3.34
C ILE A 97 -17.07 -10.68 -4.78
N SER A 98 -18.36 -10.53 -5.12
CA SER A 98 -18.76 -10.06 -6.44
C SER A 98 -18.37 -8.60 -6.68
N ALA A 99 -18.20 -8.21 -7.93
CA ALA A 99 -17.87 -6.83 -8.31
C ALA A 99 -18.90 -5.82 -7.78
N GLN A 100 -20.19 -6.17 -7.74
CA GLN A 100 -21.24 -5.31 -7.18
C GLN A 100 -21.09 -5.13 -5.67
N GLN A 101 -20.83 -6.22 -4.93
CA GLN A 101 -20.58 -6.16 -3.48
C GLN A 101 -19.32 -5.36 -3.17
N TYR A 102 -18.26 -5.53 -3.96
CA TYR A 102 -17.03 -4.75 -3.81
C TYR A 102 -17.26 -3.26 -4.08
N GLN A 103 -17.99 -2.91 -5.15
CA GLN A 103 -18.31 -1.53 -5.46
C GLN A 103 -19.18 -0.90 -4.36
N ALA A 104 -20.20 -1.60 -3.86
CA ALA A 104 -21.00 -1.13 -2.74
C ALA A 104 -20.17 -0.93 -1.46
N ALA A 105 -19.19 -1.79 -1.20
CA ALA A 105 -18.26 -1.64 -0.09
C ALA A 105 -17.32 -0.43 -0.27
N LEU A 106 -16.81 -0.20 -1.47
CA LEU A 106 -16.01 0.98 -1.81
C LEU A 106 -16.83 2.28 -1.69
N ASP A 107 -18.07 2.29 -2.16
CA ASP A 107 -18.96 3.45 -2.07
C ASP A 107 -19.27 3.77 -0.60
N LYS A 108 -19.52 2.73 0.22
CA LYS A 108 -19.66 2.87 1.66
C LYS A 108 -18.39 3.40 2.31
N TYR A 109 -17.21 2.85 1.98
CA TYR A 109 -15.93 3.33 2.49
C TYR A 109 -15.69 4.79 2.11
N ASN A 110 -15.97 5.16 0.86
CA ASN A 110 -15.79 6.51 0.38
C ASN A 110 -16.74 7.48 1.08
N LEU A 111 -18.00 7.10 1.30
CA LEU A 111 -18.97 7.91 2.03
C LEU A 111 -18.58 8.08 3.52
N GLU A 112 -18.16 6.99 4.17
CA GLU A 112 -17.89 6.94 5.61
C GLU A 112 -16.51 7.50 5.99
N TYR A 113 -15.51 7.38 5.11
CA TYR A 113 -14.10 7.71 5.42
C TYR A 113 -13.48 8.77 4.50
N MET A 114 -13.94 8.91 3.26
CA MET A 114 -13.34 9.83 2.27
C MET A 114 -14.21 11.07 1.99
N GLY A 115 -15.49 11.05 2.35
CA GLY A 115 -16.47 12.12 2.08
C GLY A 115 -16.67 13.10 3.25
N GLY A 116 -16.33 12.71 4.48
CA GLY A 116 -16.37 13.57 5.68
C GLY A 116 -14.99 14.06 6.10
N SER A 117 -14.93 15.08 6.96
CA SER A 117 -13.64 15.42 7.59
C SER A 117 -13.28 14.30 8.55
N SER A 118 -12.01 13.84 8.58
CA SER A 118 -11.56 12.80 9.52
C SER A 118 -11.93 13.13 10.99
N ARG A 119 -12.10 14.41 11.30
CA ARG A 119 -12.55 14.93 12.59
C ARG A 119 -13.96 14.47 12.99
N GLU A 120 -14.93 14.42 12.07
CA GLU A 120 -16.31 13.97 12.35
C GLU A 120 -16.38 12.46 12.56
N TYR A 121 -15.58 11.70 11.81
CA TYR A 121 -15.43 10.25 12.00
C TYR A 121 -14.88 9.92 13.39
N TYR A 122 -13.77 10.54 13.79
CA TYR A 122 -13.19 10.28 15.12
C TYR A 122 -14.06 10.83 16.25
N ALA A 123 -14.78 11.94 16.04
CA ALA A 123 -15.72 12.47 17.03
C ALA A 123 -16.93 11.54 17.25
N SER A 124 -17.48 10.96 16.18
CA SER A 124 -18.63 10.03 16.27
C SER A 124 -18.27 8.62 16.75
N ASN A 125 -16.99 8.23 16.66
CA ASN A 125 -16.49 6.95 17.16
C ASN A 125 -15.88 7.01 18.57
N HIS A 126 -15.77 8.19 19.18
CA HIS A 126 -15.10 8.35 20.48
C HIS A 126 -15.85 7.76 21.67
N GLU A 127 -17.14 7.42 21.48
CA GLU A 127 -18.05 6.91 22.52
C GLU A 127 -18.34 5.40 22.38
N LYS A 128 -17.87 4.75 21.30
CA LYS A 128 -18.11 3.31 21.11
C LYS A 128 -17.17 2.51 21.98
N THR A 129 -17.71 1.50 22.65
CA THR A 129 -16.88 0.59 23.44
C THR A 129 -16.17 -0.39 22.52
N ALA A 130 -14.97 -0.83 22.90
CA ALA A 130 -14.21 -1.82 22.14
C ALA A 130 -15.01 -3.13 21.91
N ALA A 131 -15.92 -3.48 22.83
CA ALA A 131 -16.77 -4.66 22.73
C ALA A 131 -17.78 -4.56 21.57
N GLU A 132 -18.44 -3.41 21.41
CA GLU A 132 -19.43 -3.19 20.36
C GLU A 132 -18.79 -3.19 18.96
N ASP A 133 -17.58 -2.62 18.83
CA ASP A 133 -16.83 -2.65 17.57
C ASP A 133 -16.35 -4.07 17.22
N VAL A 134 -15.92 -4.86 18.22
CA VAL A 134 -15.55 -6.27 18.03
C VAL A 134 -16.75 -7.10 17.58
N GLU A 135 -17.91 -6.95 18.22
CA GLU A 135 -19.11 -7.71 17.84
C GLU A 135 -19.58 -7.35 16.43
N ARG A 136 -19.55 -6.06 16.08
CA ARG A 136 -19.83 -5.55 14.73
C ARG A 136 -18.87 -6.12 13.70
N TRP A 137 -17.58 -6.26 14.03
CA TRP A 137 -16.58 -6.84 13.14
C TRP A 137 -16.78 -8.34 12.96
N MET A 138 -17.02 -9.07 14.05
CA MET A 138 -17.27 -10.52 14.04
C MET A 138 -18.47 -10.91 13.16
N ARG A 139 -19.57 -10.16 13.23
CA ARG A 139 -20.75 -10.39 12.36
C ARG A 139 -20.43 -10.27 10.86
N LYS A 140 -19.42 -9.47 10.49
CA LYS A 140 -18.98 -9.33 9.08
C LYS A 140 -18.05 -10.47 8.67
N CYS A 141 -17.21 -10.96 9.58
CA CYS A 141 -16.23 -11.99 9.29
C CYS A 141 -16.84 -13.40 9.18
N THR A 142 -17.92 -13.70 9.90
CA THR A 142 -18.61 -15.00 9.83
C THR A 142 -19.23 -15.32 8.46
N ALA A 143 -19.24 -14.39 7.52
CA ALA A 143 -19.80 -14.57 6.18
C ALA A 143 -18.75 -14.89 5.09
N VAL A 144 -17.46 -14.97 5.44
CA VAL A 144 -16.36 -15.19 4.48
C VAL A 144 -15.42 -16.26 5.02
N GLU A 145 -15.36 -17.42 4.35
CA GLU A 145 -14.33 -18.43 4.64
C GLU A 145 -13.00 -18.08 3.93
N PRO A 146 -11.83 -18.41 4.53
CA PRO A 146 -10.51 -18.06 3.98
C PRO A 146 -10.19 -18.67 2.61
#